data_AF-A0A920MES3-F1
#
_entry.id   AF-A0A920MES3-F1
#
_cell.length_a   1.000
_cell.length_b   1.000
_cell.length_c   1.000
_cell.angle_alpha   90.00
_cell.angle_beta   90.00
_cell.angle_gamma   90.00
#
_symmetry.space_group_name_H-M   'P 1'
#
loop_
_entity.id
_entity.type
_entity.pdbx_description
1 polymer ?
#
loop_
_entity_poly.entity_id
_entity_poly.type
_entity_poly.pdbx_seq_one_letter_code
_entity_poly.pdbx_strand_id
1 'polypeptide(L)' 'MLPISGVDGTLKNIYQSKLLRGQLRLKPGTLNGVRCLAGFITTKSGNEYRFVFMHNNYDEYDYDLRSFTLNFLI' A
#
# COMPACT_ATOMS: atom_id res chain seq x y z
N MET A 1 -0.26 -14.05 8.13
CA MET A 1 -1.25 -13.59 7.12
C MET A 1 -0.96 -12.13 6.77
N LEU A 2 -1.17 -11.71 5.52
CA LEU A 2 -0.99 -10.30 5.10
C LEU A 2 -2.30 -9.50 5.32
N PRO A 3 -2.24 -8.27 5.85
CA PRO A 3 -3.41 -7.40 5.94
C PRO A 3 -4.07 -7.13 4.59
N ILE A 4 -5.40 -7.00 4.60
CA ILE A 4 -6.26 -6.71 3.46
C ILE A 4 -6.62 -5.22 3.45
N SER A 5 -6.44 -4.56 2.30
CA SER A 5 -6.78 -3.15 2.10
C SER A 5 -8.20 -2.80 2.54
N GLY A 6 -8.32 -1.81 3.42
CA GLY A 6 -9.59 -1.33 3.96
C GLY A 6 -10.31 -2.29 4.91
N VAL A 7 -9.84 -3.53 5.10
CA VAL A 7 -10.56 -4.55 5.86
C VAL A 7 -9.94 -4.77 7.22
N ASP A 8 -8.62 -5.02 7.29
CA ASP A 8 -7.99 -5.43 8.55
C ASP A 8 -6.56 -4.92 8.74
N GLY A 9 -6.02 -5.22 9.92
CA GLY A 9 -4.64 -4.92 10.30
C GLY A 9 -4.25 -3.46 10.11
N THR A 10 -3.01 -3.26 9.67
CA THR A 10 -2.44 -1.93 9.38
C THR A 10 -3.02 -1.27 8.14
N LEU A 11 -3.82 -1.98 7.33
CA LEU A 11 -4.45 -1.43 6.13
C LEU A 11 -5.94 -1.14 6.30
N LYS A 12 -6.55 -1.42 7.46
CA LYS A 12 -8.00 -1.24 7.72
C LYS A 12 -8.52 0.17 7.38
N ASN A 13 -7.69 1.18 7.62
CA ASN A 13 -8.04 2.60 7.44
C ASN A 13 -7.36 3.25 6.22
N ILE A 14 -6.80 2.44 5.34
CA ILE A 14 -6.05 2.87 4.14
C ILE A 14 -6.65 2.13 2.94
N TYR A 15 -6.55 2.68 1.73
CA TYR A 15 -7.02 2.01 0.51
C TYR A 15 -8.52 1.67 0.53
N GLN A 16 -9.34 2.55 1.12
CA GLN A 16 -10.77 2.31 1.31
C GLN A 16 -11.63 2.64 0.09
N SER A 17 -11.02 3.15 -0.99
CA SER A 17 -11.75 3.42 -2.22
C SER A 17 -12.42 2.14 -2.74
N LYS A 18 -13.55 2.29 -3.43
CA LYS A 18 -14.28 1.16 -4.02
C LYS A 18 -13.40 0.30 -4.93
N LEU A 19 -12.39 0.91 -5.55
CA LEU A 19 -11.43 0.24 -6.42
C LEU A 19 -10.44 -0.65 -5.66
N LEU A 20 -10.01 -0.24 -4.46
CA LEU A 20 -8.84 -0.81 -3.79
C LEU A 20 -9.19 -1.64 -2.56
N ARG A 21 -10.36 -1.40 -1.94
CA ARG A 21 -10.81 -2.17 -0.78
C ARG A 21 -10.90 -3.66 -1.13
N GLY A 22 -10.20 -4.50 -0.38
CA GLY A 22 -10.16 -5.95 -0.60
C GLY A 22 -9.17 -6.42 -1.69
N GLN A 23 -8.64 -5.53 -2.51
CA GLN A 23 -7.79 -5.89 -3.66
C GLN A 23 -6.31 -6.06 -3.32
N LEU A 24 -5.85 -5.54 -2.18
CA LEU A 24 -4.44 -5.54 -1.80
C LEU A 24 -4.25 -6.40 -0.56
N ARG A 25 -3.29 -7.31 -0.64
CA ARG A 25 -2.80 -8.10 0.50
C ARG A 25 -1.34 -7.75 0.71
N LEU A 26 -1.06 -6.75 1.54
CA LEU A 26 0.27 -6.16 1.66
C LEU A 26 0.74 -6.09 3.10
N LYS A 27 2.03 -6.33 3.33
CA LYS A 27 2.71 -5.98 4.56
C LYS A 27 3.29 -4.57 4.41
N PRO A 28 2.84 -3.59 5.21
CA PRO A 28 3.49 -2.30 5.28
C PRO A 28 4.72 -2.34 6.21
N GLY A 29 5.69 -1.48 5.90
CA GLY A 29 6.88 -1.18 6.70
C GLY A 29 7.09 0.33 6.75
N THR A 30 7.47 0.84 7.92
CA THR A 30 7.61 2.28 8.18
C THR A 30 8.70 2.46 9.23
N LEU A 31 9.75 3.20 8.86
CA LEU A 31 10.78 3.73 9.77
C LEU A 31 10.98 5.22 9.42
N ASN A 32 11.82 5.93 10.18
CA ASN A 32 12.18 7.31 9.85
C ASN A 32 12.93 7.32 8.51
N GLY A 33 12.46 8.13 7.56
CA GLY A 33 12.98 8.17 6.19
C GLY A 33 12.78 6.89 5.38
N VAL A 34 11.94 5.94 5.82
CA VAL A 34 11.66 4.68 5.09
C VAL A 34 10.16 4.36 5.03
N ARG A 35 9.69 3.99 3.84
CA ARG A 35 8.34 3.45 3.59
C ARG A 35 8.43 2.24 2.65
N CYS A 36 7.79 1.14 3.05
CA CYS A 36 7.77 -0.08 2.27
C CYS A 36 6.36 -0.70 2.23
N LEU A 37 6.04 -1.36 1.12
CA LEU A 37 4.87 -2.21 0.94
C LEU A 37 5.28 -3.45 0.15
N ALA A 38 4.90 -4.64 0.59
CA ALA A 38 5.15 -5.85 -0.18
C ALA A 38 4.00 -6.86 -0.05
N GLY A 39 3.67 -7.55 -1.13
CA GLY A 39 2.66 -8.59 -1.14
C GLY A 39 2.00 -8.74 -2.50
N PHE A 40 0.67 -8.79 -2.51
CA PHE A 40 -0.12 -9.13 -3.69
C PHE A 40 -1.17 -8.08 -4.00
N ILE A 41 -1.40 -7.84 -5.29
CA ILE A 41 -2.44 -6.97 -5.83
C ILE A 41 -3.28 -7.80 -6.79
N THR A 42 -4.61 -7.80 -6.59
CA THR A 42 -5.56 -8.38 -7.53
C THR A 42 -6.20 -7.27 -8.36
N THR A 43 -6.07 -7.33 -9.68
CA THR A 43 -6.68 -6.35 -10.59
C THR A 43 -8.18 -6.62 -10.77
N LYS A 44 -8.89 -5.67 -11.38
CA LYS A 44 -10.30 -5.87 -11.76
C LYS A 44 -10.53 -7.05 -12.70
N SER A 45 -9.54 -7.39 -13.53
CA SER A 45 -9.62 -8.55 -14.42
C SER A 45 -9.41 -9.88 -13.69
N GLY A 46 -9.15 -9.86 -12.38
CA GLY A 46 -8.91 -11.04 -11.56
C GLY A 46 -7.46 -11.53 -11.59
N ASN A 47 -6.57 -10.84 -12.30
CA ASN A 47 -5.16 -11.21 -12.35
C ASN A 47 -4.46 -10.78 -11.05
N GLU A 48 -3.67 -11.69 -10.48
CA GLU A 48 -2.85 -11.41 -9.31
C GLU A 48 -1.41 -11.08 -9.70
N TYR A 49 -0.87 -10.02 -9.10
CA TYR A 49 0.51 -9.59 -9.28
C TYR A 49 1.23 -9.56 -7.93
N ARG A 50 2.52 -9.90 -7.97
CA ARG A 50 3.44 -9.64 -6.86
C ARG A 50 3.85 -8.18 -6.92
N PHE A 51 3.72 -7.48 -5.80
CA PHE A 51 4.03 -6.06 -5.68
C PHE A 51 5.05 -5.84 -4.57
N VAL A 52 6.07 -5.03 -4.88
CA VAL A 52 7.05 -4.56 -3.91
C VAL A 52 7.32 -3.08 -4.19
N PHE A 53 7.18 -2.27 -3.15
CA PHE A 53 7.58 -0.87 -3.12
C PHE A 53 8.47 -0.66 -1.90
N MET A 54 9.63 -0.06 -2.12
CA MET A 54 10.56 0.34 -1.06
C MET A 54 11.10 1.72 -1.40
N HIS A 55 10.92 2.65 -0.48
CA HIS A 55 11.44 4.00 -0.61
C HIS A 55 12.19 4.35 0.67
N ASN A 56 13.46 4.70 0.51
CA ASN A 56 14.41 4.98 1.58
C ASN A 56 15.00 6.38 1.39
N ASN A 57 15.51 6.93 2.50
CA ASN A 57 16.22 8.21 2.53
C ASN A 57 15.39 9.38 1.96
N TYR A 58 14.10 9.43 2.31
CA TYR A 58 13.27 10.60 2.03
C TYR A 58 13.24 11.53 3.24
N ASP A 59 13.31 12.83 2.99
CA ASP A 59 13.25 13.85 4.03
C ASP A 59 11.81 14.10 4.48
N GLU A 60 11.60 14.48 5.74
CA GLU A 60 10.26 14.75 6.30
C GLU A 60 9.54 15.91 5.59
N TYR A 61 10.29 16.74 4.86
CA TYR A 61 9.83 17.88 4.07
C TYR A 61 9.69 17.58 2.57
N ASP A 62 10.13 16.40 2.11
CA ASP A 62 10.18 16.05 0.70
C ASP A 62 9.12 14.99 0.37
N TYR A 63 8.06 15.46 -0.30
CA TYR A 63 6.91 14.69 -0.78
C TYR A 63 5.98 14.06 0.26
N ASP A 64 4.67 14.29 0.07
CA ASP A 64 3.62 13.53 0.73
C ASP A 64 3.60 12.09 0.20
N LEU A 65 4.51 11.25 0.71
CA LEU A 65 4.53 9.82 0.44
C LEU A 65 3.27 9.12 0.93
N ARG A 66 2.50 9.75 1.83
CA ARG A 66 1.17 9.29 2.18
C ARG A 66 0.25 9.42 0.97
N SER A 67 0.29 10.53 0.24
CA SER A 67 -0.40 10.69 -1.04
C SER A 67 0.06 9.71 -2.11
N PHE A 68 1.37 9.46 -2.25
CA PHE A 68 1.85 8.40 -3.16
C PHE A 68 1.27 7.04 -2.75
N THR A 69 1.43 6.68 -1.47
CA THR A 69 0.92 5.43 -0.92
C THR A 69 -0.57 5.28 -1.15
N LEU A 70 -1.37 6.34 -1.01
CA LEU A 70 -2.82 6.33 -1.14
C LEU A 70 -3.33 6.35 -2.59
N ASN A 71 -2.60 7.00 -3.51
CA ASN A 71 -3.06 7.26 -4.89
C ASN A 71 -2.40 6.37 -5.95
N PHE A 72 -1.40 5.54 -5.60
CA PHE A 72 -0.60 4.74 -6.55
C PHE A 72 -1.39 3.76 -7.44
N LEU A 73 -2.67 3.51 -7.17
CA LEU A 73 -3.45 2.47 -7.84
C LEU A 73 -4.75 2.99 -8.49
N ILE A 74 -4.77 4.27 -8.87
CA ILE A 74 -5.81 4.87 -9.72
C ILE A 74 -5.33 4.88 -11.18
#